data_AF-A0AAJ2ATL5-F1
#
_entry.id   AF-A0AAJ2ATL5-F1
#
_cell.length_a   1.000
_cell.length_b   1.000
_cell.length_c   1.000
_cell.angle_alpha   90.00
_cell.angle_beta   90.00
_cell.angle_gamma   90.00
#
_symmetry.space_group_name_H-M   'P 1'
#
loop_
_entity.id
_entity.type
_entity.pdbx_description
1 polymer ?
#
loop_
_entity_poly.entity_id
_entity_poly.type
_entity_poly.pdbx_seq_one_letter_code
_entity_poly.pdbx_strand_id
1 'polypeptide(L)'
;MSSPLSRRRLPGTLSAFAARSLAVLALCIGASGAAFAQTSPATRDDTPQIDSAIANKDWSAALTQLDARIASHPRDVQAKFKRATVLARLNRDDDAIAAFTELTQAYPELPEPYNNLAALYAKKGRYDDARVALETAVKANPGYALAYDNLGDLYLRLASESYKRAQTLGSKSPLTARRIAAIQNIYTPPARKRGAEAAAASGASGAAAARGADEWAPASGTTSGSSATSTVPSPDDYSPFGGPSSPLPSTPYIAPSTRP
;
A
#
# COMPACT_ATOMS: atom_id res chain seq x y z
N MET A 1 -87.71 -2.01 -9.87
CA MET A 1 -88.69 -3.11 -10.03
C MET A 1 -87.93 -4.42 -9.92
N SER A 2 -88.31 -5.20 -8.91
CA SER A 2 -88.23 -6.66 -8.74
C SER A 2 -87.16 -7.49 -9.46
N SER A 3 -86.36 -8.19 -8.64
CA SER A 3 -85.75 -9.51 -8.84
C SER A 3 -86.75 -10.55 -9.42
N PRO A 4 -86.42 -11.81 -9.85
CA PRO A 4 -85.43 -12.68 -9.17
C PRO A 4 -84.75 -13.86 -9.95
N LEU A 5 -83.74 -14.42 -9.27
CA LEU A 5 -83.36 -15.85 -9.13
C LEU A 5 -83.08 -16.72 -10.38
N SER A 6 -81.86 -17.26 -10.43
CA SER A 6 -81.71 -18.72 -10.59
C SER A 6 -80.55 -19.26 -9.77
N ARG A 7 -80.92 -20.14 -8.84
CA ARG A 7 -80.06 -20.97 -8.01
C ARG A 7 -79.56 -22.16 -8.82
N ARG A 8 -78.32 -22.59 -8.58
CA ARG A 8 -78.04 -24.05 -8.51
C ARG A 8 -77.07 -24.34 -7.37
N ARG A 9 -77.57 -25.17 -6.44
CA ARG A 9 -76.90 -25.76 -5.27
C ARG A 9 -76.08 -26.99 -5.72
N LEU A 10 -74.80 -27.11 -5.31
CA LEU A 10 -74.20 -28.04 -4.29
C LEU A 10 -74.20 -29.54 -4.69
N PRO A 11 -73.48 -30.49 -4.04
CA PRO A 11 -72.38 -30.44 -3.03
C PRO A 11 -71.22 -31.46 -3.28
N GLY A 12 -70.24 -31.50 -2.37
CA GLY A 12 -69.51 -32.74 -1.99
C GLY A 12 -68.04 -32.79 -2.37
N THR A 13 -67.07 -33.13 -1.52
CA THR A 13 -67.07 -33.71 -0.16
C THR A 13 -65.71 -33.45 0.50
N LEU A 14 -65.73 -33.03 1.77
CA LEU A 14 -64.62 -33.11 2.72
C LEU A 14 -64.76 -34.42 3.54
N SER A 15 -63.69 -35.21 3.67
CA SER A 15 -63.31 -36.07 4.82
C SER A 15 -62.18 -37.02 4.38
N ALA A 16 -60.95 -36.92 4.91
CA ALA A 16 -60.48 -37.39 6.23
C ALA A 16 -60.22 -38.91 6.30
N PHE A 17 -58.95 -39.31 6.45
CA PHE A 17 -58.42 -40.46 7.21
C PHE A 17 -56.89 -40.26 7.27
N ALA A 18 -56.31 -39.72 8.33
CA ALA A 18 -56.02 -40.34 9.63
C ALA A 18 -55.08 -41.56 9.55
N ALA A 19 -53.87 -41.31 10.03
CA ALA A 19 -52.99 -42.19 10.80
C ALA A 19 -52.50 -43.51 10.17
N ARG A 20 -51.18 -43.56 9.93
CA ARG A 20 -50.37 -44.73 10.28
C ARG A 20 -48.92 -44.33 10.52
N SER A 21 -48.62 -44.04 11.78
CA SER A 21 -47.27 -44.08 12.33
C SER A 21 -46.88 -45.54 12.58
N LEU A 22 -45.70 -45.97 12.14
CA LEU A 22 -44.78 -46.75 12.98
C LEU A 22 -43.37 -46.73 12.38
N ALA A 23 -42.40 -46.63 13.27
CA ALA A 23 -40.99 -46.37 13.06
C ALA A 23 -40.23 -47.53 12.39
N VAL A 24 -39.18 -47.18 11.63
CA VAL A 24 -37.94 -47.95 11.62
C VAL A 24 -36.76 -46.99 11.76
N LEU A 25 -36.11 -47.15 12.91
CA LEU A 25 -34.82 -46.64 13.32
C LEU A 25 -33.71 -47.32 12.50
N ALA A 26 -32.89 -46.58 11.75
CA ALA A 26 -31.54 -47.03 11.41
C ALA A 26 -30.67 -45.92 10.78
N LEU A 27 -29.49 -45.75 11.37
CA LEU A 27 -28.25 -45.31 10.74
C LEU A 27 -27.97 -43.80 10.64
N CYS A 28 -27.66 -43.21 11.80
CA CYS A 28 -26.68 -42.13 11.89
C CYS A 28 -25.28 -42.67 11.54
N ILE A 29 -24.82 -42.49 10.31
CA ILE A 29 -23.39 -42.55 9.98
C ILE A 29 -23.02 -41.32 9.16
N GLY A 30 -22.28 -40.43 9.81
CA GLY A 30 -21.16 -39.67 9.24
C GLY A 30 -21.38 -38.96 7.90
N ALA A 31 -21.82 -37.71 7.98
CA ALA A 31 -21.30 -36.68 7.10
C ALA A 31 -21.08 -35.42 7.96
N SER A 32 -19.98 -35.41 8.71
CA SER A 32 -19.36 -34.16 9.11
C SER A 32 -19.04 -33.43 7.81
N GLY A 33 -19.96 -32.56 7.38
CA GLY A 33 -19.70 -31.57 6.38
C GLY A 33 -18.60 -30.70 6.93
N ALA A 34 -17.35 -31.07 6.66
CA ALA A 34 -16.26 -30.13 6.68
C ALA A 34 -16.68 -29.05 5.69
N ALA A 35 -17.23 -27.96 6.23
CA ALA A 35 -17.18 -26.68 5.57
C ALA A 35 -15.69 -26.45 5.34
N PHE A 36 -15.22 -26.83 4.16
CA PHE A 36 -13.98 -26.32 3.64
C PHE A 36 -14.19 -24.82 3.62
N ALA A 37 -13.70 -24.17 4.67
CA ALA A 37 -13.26 -22.79 4.58
C ALA A 37 -12.33 -22.80 3.37
N GLN A 38 -12.83 -22.28 2.26
CA GLN A 38 -12.03 -21.90 1.13
C GLN A 38 -11.08 -20.84 1.69
N THR A 39 -9.95 -21.29 2.23
CA THR A 39 -8.80 -20.43 2.44
C THR A 39 -8.38 -20.05 1.04
N SER A 40 -8.92 -18.95 0.53
CA SER A 40 -8.42 -18.35 -0.71
C SER A 40 -6.95 -18.08 -0.44
N PRO A 41 -6.01 -18.79 -1.09
CA PRO A 41 -4.63 -18.35 -1.05
C PRO A 41 -4.63 -16.90 -1.55
N ALA A 42 -3.80 -16.04 -0.98
CA ALA A 42 -3.55 -14.71 -1.54
C ALA A 42 -3.34 -14.90 -3.04
N THR A 43 -4.34 -14.53 -3.85
CA THR A 43 -4.42 -14.97 -5.22
C THR A 43 -3.22 -14.34 -5.89
N ARG A 44 -2.25 -15.16 -6.28
CA ARG A 44 -1.18 -14.71 -7.16
C ARG A 44 -1.90 -14.06 -8.33
N ASP A 45 -1.53 -12.83 -8.68
CA ASP A 45 -2.31 -12.01 -9.63
C ASP A 45 -2.48 -12.71 -11.01
N ASP A 46 -1.75 -13.80 -11.27
CA ASP A 46 -1.80 -14.60 -12.51
C ASP A 46 -1.69 -13.72 -13.77
N THR A 47 -0.97 -12.59 -13.65
CA THR A 47 -0.69 -11.62 -14.73
C THR A 47 0.80 -11.55 -15.09
N PRO A 48 1.49 -12.66 -15.40
CA PRO A 48 2.94 -12.63 -15.64
C PRO A 48 3.32 -11.73 -16.83
N GLN A 49 2.44 -11.55 -17.81
CA GLN A 49 2.68 -10.66 -18.96
C GLN A 49 2.67 -9.18 -18.55
N ILE A 50 1.71 -8.75 -17.71
CA ILE A 50 1.65 -7.38 -17.20
C ILE A 50 2.87 -7.10 -16.34
N ASP A 51 3.19 -8.03 -15.44
CA ASP A 51 4.33 -7.88 -14.54
C ASP A 51 5.66 -7.84 -15.30
N SER A 52 5.79 -8.65 -16.37
CA SER A 52 6.95 -8.60 -17.26
C SER A 52 7.05 -7.28 -18.02
N ALA A 53 5.95 -6.75 -18.54
CA ALA A 53 5.94 -5.44 -19.21
C ALA A 53 6.34 -4.32 -18.25
N ILE A 54 5.81 -4.32 -17.02
CA ILE A 54 6.18 -3.36 -15.96
C ILE A 54 7.67 -3.49 -15.60
N ALA A 55 8.17 -4.72 -15.41
CA ALA A 55 9.57 -4.97 -15.08
C ALA A 55 10.53 -4.49 -16.18
N ASN A 56 10.13 -4.66 -17.44
CA ASN A 56 10.88 -4.20 -18.61
C ASN A 56 10.65 -2.72 -18.92
N LYS A 57 9.88 -2.00 -18.10
CA LYS A 57 9.50 -0.59 -18.30
C LYS A 57 8.76 -0.33 -19.62
N ASP A 58 8.12 -1.36 -20.18
CA ASP A 58 7.22 -1.23 -21.33
C ASP A 58 5.85 -0.73 -20.84
N TRP A 59 5.83 0.55 -20.46
CA TRP A 59 4.67 1.19 -19.84
C TRP A 59 3.45 1.23 -20.76
N SER A 60 3.67 1.35 -22.07
CA SER A 60 2.58 1.39 -23.05
C SER A 60 1.90 0.03 -23.20
N ALA A 61 2.69 -1.06 -23.32
CA ALA A 61 2.15 -2.41 -23.35
C ALA A 61 1.47 -2.76 -22.03
N ALA A 62 2.10 -2.42 -20.89
CA ALA A 62 1.52 -2.63 -19.57
C ALA A 62 0.16 -1.93 -19.42
N LEU A 63 0.05 -0.66 -19.84
CA LEU A 63 -1.20 0.08 -19.78
C LEU A 63 -2.30 -0.59 -20.61
N THR A 64 -1.99 -1.00 -21.83
CA THR A 64 -2.95 -1.68 -22.73
C THR A 64 -3.47 -2.98 -22.12
N GLN A 65 -2.57 -3.79 -21.55
CA GLN A 65 -2.95 -5.05 -20.90
C GLN A 65 -3.76 -4.82 -19.63
N LEU A 66 -3.43 -3.79 -18.85
CA LEU A 66 -4.17 -3.41 -17.66
C LEU A 66 -5.58 -2.89 -17.98
N ASP A 67 -5.74 -2.10 -19.05
CA ASP A 67 -7.05 -1.66 -19.55
C ASP A 67 -7.93 -2.87 -19.90
N ALA A 68 -7.38 -3.86 -20.61
CA ALA A 68 -8.10 -5.10 -20.94
C ALA A 68 -8.45 -5.94 -19.69
N ARG A 69 -7.54 -6.01 -18.72
CA ARG A 69 -7.78 -6.70 -17.43
C ARG A 69 -8.90 -6.04 -16.65
N ILE A 70 -8.92 -4.71 -16.56
CA ILE A 70 -9.97 -3.97 -15.83
C ILE A 70 -11.32 -4.09 -16.56
N ALA A 71 -11.33 -4.08 -17.90
CA ALA A 71 -12.56 -4.29 -18.67
C ALA A 71 -13.19 -5.66 -18.42
N SER A 72 -12.36 -6.71 -18.29
CA SER A 72 -12.81 -8.08 -17.98
C SER A 72 -13.06 -8.32 -16.48
N HIS A 73 -12.35 -7.61 -15.60
CA HIS A 73 -12.42 -7.75 -14.15
C HIS A 73 -12.58 -6.37 -13.47
N PRO A 74 -13.77 -5.74 -13.54
CA PRO A 74 -13.94 -4.35 -13.08
C PRO A 74 -13.73 -4.13 -11.57
N ARG A 75 -13.68 -5.19 -10.78
CA ARG A 75 -13.42 -5.18 -9.33
C ARG A 75 -11.97 -5.52 -8.97
N ASP A 76 -11.10 -5.72 -9.95
CA ASP A 76 -9.69 -6.00 -9.71
C ASP A 76 -8.95 -4.74 -9.24
N VAL A 77 -8.81 -4.61 -7.92
CA VAL A 77 -8.16 -3.47 -7.26
C VAL A 77 -6.68 -3.40 -7.61
N GLN A 78 -6.01 -4.56 -7.73
CA GLN A 78 -4.60 -4.65 -8.08
C GLN A 78 -4.36 -4.09 -9.48
N ALA A 79 -5.16 -4.52 -10.45
CA ALA A 79 -5.06 -4.02 -11.82
C ALA A 79 -5.30 -2.51 -11.88
N LYS A 80 -6.30 -1.99 -11.16
CA LYS A 80 -6.54 -0.53 -11.08
C LYS A 80 -5.36 0.22 -10.46
N PHE A 81 -4.78 -0.31 -9.39
CA PHE A 81 -3.62 0.28 -8.72
C PHE A 81 -2.37 0.27 -9.61
N LYS A 82 -2.06 -0.88 -10.25
CA LYS A 82 -0.96 -1.01 -11.21
C LYS A 82 -1.15 -0.03 -12.37
N ARG A 83 -2.36 0.10 -12.89
CA ARG A 83 -2.69 1.07 -13.95
C ARG A 83 -2.42 2.50 -13.53
N ALA A 84 -2.89 2.92 -12.35
CA ALA A 84 -2.64 4.25 -11.83
C ALA A 84 -1.14 4.53 -11.67
N THR A 85 -0.38 3.55 -11.20
CA THR A 85 1.09 3.62 -11.12
C THR A 85 1.74 3.78 -12.51
N VAL A 86 1.30 2.99 -13.50
CA VAL A 86 1.81 3.08 -14.89
C VAL A 86 1.48 4.43 -15.52
N LEU A 87 0.29 5.00 -15.28
CA LEU A 87 -0.07 6.34 -15.72
C LEU A 87 0.91 7.39 -15.17
N ALA A 88 1.25 7.31 -13.89
CA ALA A 88 2.23 8.20 -13.28
C ALA A 88 3.64 8.03 -13.89
N ARG A 89 4.06 6.80 -14.23
CA ARG A 89 5.34 6.55 -14.94
C ARG A 89 5.37 7.13 -16.34
N LEU A 90 4.22 7.21 -16.99
CA LEU A 90 4.05 7.86 -18.29
C LEU A 90 3.92 9.40 -18.19
N ASN A 91 4.13 9.98 -16.99
CA ASN A 91 3.91 11.41 -16.70
C ASN A 91 2.46 11.88 -16.98
N ARG A 92 1.50 10.95 -17.00
CA ARG A 92 0.07 11.25 -17.05
C ARG A 92 -0.45 11.48 -15.63
N ASP A 93 0.14 12.47 -14.96
CA ASP A 93 -0.05 12.67 -13.51
C ASP A 93 -1.50 12.96 -13.14
N ASP A 94 -2.23 13.72 -13.97
CA ASP A 94 -3.64 14.05 -13.70
C ASP A 94 -4.55 12.82 -13.81
N ASP A 95 -4.30 11.95 -14.80
CA ASP A 95 -5.02 10.67 -14.93
C ASP A 95 -4.71 9.73 -13.77
N ALA A 96 -3.45 9.71 -13.31
CA ALA A 96 -3.04 8.92 -12.16
C ALA A 96 -3.68 9.44 -10.85
N ILE A 97 -3.75 10.76 -10.66
CA ILE A 97 -4.44 11.38 -9.52
C ILE A 97 -5.91 10.99 -9.53
N ALA A 98 -6.59 11.09 -10.68
CA ALA A 98 -7.99 10.68 -10.79
C ALA A 98 -8.18 9.20 -10.42
N ALA A 99 -7.35 8.31 -10.98
CA ALA A 99 -7.44 6.88 -10.70
C ALA A 99 -7.14 6.51 -9.23
N PHE A 100 -6.14 7.12 -8.61
CA PHE A 100 -5.88 6.91 -7.18
C PHE A 100 -6.96 7.53 -6.28
N THR A 101 -7.57 8.65 -6.69
CA THR A 101 -8.70 9.25 -5.97
C THR A 101 -9.93 8.33 -6.00
N GLU A 102 -10.21 7.69 -7.13
CA GLU A 102 -11.26 6.66 -7.20
C GLU A 102 -10.96 5.48 -6.28
N LEU A 103 -9.69 5.03 -6.22
CA LEU A 103 -9.28 3.96 -5.32
C LEU A 103 -9.44 4.33 -3.85
N THR A 104 -9.09 5.55 -3.43
CA THR A 104 -9.26 5.98 -2.03
C THR A 104 -10.73 6.18 -1.64
N GLN A 105 -11.60 6.51 -2.60
CA GLN A 105 -13.05 6.58 -2.36
C GLN A 105 -13.68 5.19 -2.24
N ALA A 106 -13.24 4.24 -3.07
CA ALA A 106 -13.79 2.89 -3.09
C ALA A 106 -13.21 1.99 -1.98
N TYR A 107 -11.95 2.22 -1.59
CA TYR A 107 -11.18 1.40 -0.65
C TYR A 107 -10.42 2.30 0.34
N PRO A 108 -11.12 3.01 1.24
CA PRO A 108 -10.52 3.97 2.17
C PRO A 108 -9.59 3.33 3.22
N GLU A 109 -9.64 2.00 3.38
CA GLU A 109 -8.77 1.23 4.25
C GLU A 109 -7.37 0.99 3.66
N LEU A 110 -7.17 1.24 2.36
CA LEU A 110 -5.90 0.99 1.69
C LEU A 110 -4.95 2.19 1.83
N PRO A 111 -3.80 2.04 2.50
CA PRO A 111 -2.87 3.15 2.67
C PRO A 111 -2.06 3.47 1.38
N GLU A 112 -1.88 2.53 0.47
CA GLU A 112 -1.02 2.67 -0.70
C GLU A 112 -1.52 3.71 -1.73
N PRO A 113 -2.83 3.78 -2.07
CA PRO A 113 -3.35 4.83 -2.94
C PRO A 113 -3.15 6.24 -2.38
N TYR A 114 -3.34 6.44 -1.07
CA TYR A 114 -3.09 7.74 -0.42
C TYR A 114 -1.61 8.13 -0.51
N ASN A 115 -0.70 7.19 -0.30
CA ASN A 115 0.73 7.42 -0.43
C ASN A 115 1.13 7.83 -1.85
N ASN A 116 0.55 7.21 -2.88
CA ASN A 116 0.81 7.59 -4.27
C ASN A 116 0.20 8.95 -4.64
N LEU A 117 -0.99 9.27 -4.13
CA LEU A 117 -1.56 10.62 -4.25
C LEU A 117 -0.62 11.67 -3.65
N ALA A 118 -0.03 11.39 -2.49
CA ALA A 118 0.89 12.32 -1.86
C ALA A 118 2.14 12.60 -2.71
N ALA A 119 2.73 11.57 -3.30
CA ALA A 119 3.86 11.72 -4.21
C ALA A 119 3.48 12.58 -5.44
N LEU A 120 2.31 12.35 -6.03
CA LEU A 120 1.81 13.11 -7.17
C LEU A 120 1.49 14.56 -6.81
N TYR A 121 0.86 14.81 -5.66
CA TYR A 121 0.60 16.16 -5.17
C TYR A 121 1.90 16.92 -4.87
N ALA A 122 2.87 16.28 -4.21
CA ALA A 122 4.17 16.87 -3.95
C ALA A 122 4.93 17.19 -5.25
N LYS A 123 4.86 16.33 -6.29
CA LYS A 123 5.42 16.61 -7.63
C LYS A 123 4.82 17.89 -8.24
N LYS A 124 3.55 18.18 -7.98
CA LYS A 124 2.86 19.40 -8.42
C LYS A 124 2.99 20.59 -7.46
N GLY A 125 3.81 20.48 -6.41
CA GLY A 125 3.98 21.53 -5.39
C GLY A 125 2.78 21.69 -4.45
N ARG A 126 1.81 20.77 -4.49
CA ARG A 126 0.62 20.77 -3.62
C ARG A 126 0.94 20.07 -2.29
N TYR A 127 1.82 20.67 -1.49
CA TYR A 127 2.36 20.02 -0.29
C TYR A 127 1.33 19.83 0.83
N ASP A 128 0.33 20.71 0.95
CA ASP A 128 -0.75 20.54 1.92
C ASP A 128 -1.62 19.32 1.60
N ASP A 129 -1.97 19.13 0.32
CA ASP A 129 -2.72 17.95 -0.13
C ASP A 129 -1.91 16.68 0.05
N ALA A 130 -0.59 16.74 -0.23
CA ALA A 130 0.32 15.62 0.01
C ALA A 130 0.36 15.21 1.48
N ARG A 131 0.38 16.19 2.40
CA ARG A 131 0.37 15.94 3.84
C ARG A 131 -0.93 15.27 4.27
N VAL A 132 -2.08 15.80 3.85
CA VAL A 132 -3.40 15.22 4.18
C VAL A 132 -3.48 13.78 3.68
N ALA A 133 -2.99 13.50 2.47
CA ALA A 133 -2.98 12.15 1.93
C ALA A 133 -2.11 11.20 2.78
N LEU A 134 -0.87 11.57 3.13
CA LEU A 134 -0.03 10.71 3.97
C LEU A 134 -0.56 10.53 5.40
N GLU A 135 -1.10 11.58 6.01
CA GLU A 135 -1.76 11.48 7.31
C GLU A 135 -2.96 10.53 7.25
N THR A 136 -3.66 10.50 6.12
CA THR A 136 -4.76 9.54 5.89
C THR A 136 -4.23 8.12 5.68
N ALA A 137 -3.11 7.94 4.98
CA ALA A 137 -2.45 6.63 4.87
C ALA A 137 -2.06 6.06 6.25
N VAL A 138 -1.51 6.90 7.12
CA VAL A 138 -1.16 6.53 8.51
C VAL A 138 -2.42 6.21 9.34
N LYS A 139 -3.52 6.94 9.14
CA LYS A 139 -4.80 6.62 9.80
C LYS A 139 -5.37 5.28 9.35
N ALA A 140 -5.29 4.98 8.04
CA ALA A 140 -5.76 3.74 7.47
C ALA A 140 -4.92 2.54 7.96
N ASN A 141 -3.60 2.71 8.03
CA ASN A 141 -2.69 1.72 8.60
C ASN A 141 -1.58 2.38 9.44
N PRO A 142 -1.72 2.40 10.78
CA PRO A 142 -0.70 2.96 11.67
C PRO A 142 0.66 2.26 11.62
N GLY A 143 0.75 1.05 11.05
CA GLY A 143 2.00 0.33 10.84
C GLY A 143 2.67 0.59 9.49
N TYR A 144 2.12 1.47 8.66
CA TYR A 144 2.63 1.73 7.31
C TYR A 144 3.86 2.64 7.34
N ALA A 145 5.02 2.04 7.63
CA ALA A 145 6.31 2.72 7.79
C ALA A 145 6.65 3.68 6.63
N LEU A 146 6.34 3.28 5.39
CA LEU A 146 6.61 4.08 4.21
C LEU A 146 5.91 5.45 4.23
N ALA A 147 4.70 5.54 4.80
CA ALA A 147 4.01 6.81 4.92
C ALA A 147 4.68 7.73 5.95
N TYR A 148 5.29 7.19 7.00
CA TYR A 148 6.07 7.97 7.96
C TYR A 148 7.36 8.51 7.35
N ASP A 149 8.09 7.69 6.58
CA ASP A 149 9.28 8.13 5.85
C ASP A 149 8.90 9.29 4.89
N ASN A 150 7.81 9.11 4.14
CA ASN A 150 7.32 10.13 3.21
C ASN A 150 6.82 11.40 3.93
N LEU A 151 6.25 11.29 5.13
CA LEU A 151 5.89 12.46 5.95
C LEU A 151 7.14 13.21 6.40
N GLY A 152 8.17 12.50 6.85
CA GLY A 152 9.46 13.10 7.26
C GLY A 152 10.06 13.94 6.14
N ASP A 153 10.16 13.37 4.94
CA ASP A 153 10.64 14.07 3.76
C ASP A 153 9.75 15.25 3.37
N LEU A 154 8.43 15.09 3.41
CA LEU A 154 7.51 16.18 3.13
C LEU A 154 7.68 17.34 4.13
N TYR A 155 7.86 17.05 5.42
CA TYR A 155 8.10 18.07 6.43
C TYR A 155 9.43 18.80 6.23
N LEU A 156 10.48 18.11 5.79
CA LEU A 156 11.74 18.75 5.41
C LEU A 156 11.54 19.74 4.24
N ARG A 157 10.67 19.41 3.27
CA ARG A 157 10.33 20.34 2.16
C ARG A 157 9.57 21.55 2.65
N LEU A 158 8.51 21.33 3.42
CA LEU A 158 7.68 22.39 4.01
C LEU A 158 8.52 23.34 4.89
N ALA A 159 9.48 22.80 5.65
CA ALA A 159 10.42 23.58 6.43
C ALA A 159 11.31 24.44 5.53
N SER A 160 11.90 23.86 4.48
CA SER A 160 12.72 24.58 3.49
C SER A 160 11.94 25.72 2.82
N GLU A 161 10.71 25.48 2.40
CA GLU A 161 9.84 26.48 1.78
C GLU A 161 9.48 27.60 2.76
N SER A 162 9.12 27.26 4.00
CA SER A 162 8.81 28.23 5.04
C SER A 162 10.02 29.14 5.35
N TYR A 163 11.23 28.57 5.44
CA TYR A 163 12.44 29.34 5.63
C TYR A 163 12.76 30.25 4.44
N LYS A 164 12.59 29.77 3.20
CA LYS A 164 12.75 30.59 1.99
C LYS A 164 11.73 31.73 1.99
N ARG A 165 10.46 31.45 2.32
CA ARG A 165 9.41 32.47 2.41
C ARG A 165 9.76 33.53 3.45
N ALA A 166 10.23 33.14 4.63
CA ALA A 166 10.68 34.08 5.65
C ALA A 166 11.82 34.99 5.15
N GLN A 167 12.78 34.47 4.37
CA GLN A 167 13.83 35.29 3.74
C GLN A 167 13.26 36.29 2.73
N THR A 168 12.31 35.89 1.89
CA THR A 168 11.66 36.81 0.94
C THR A 168 10.91 37.96 1.63
N LEU A 169 10.46 37.73 2.87
CA LEU A 169 9.79 38.73 3.70
C LEU A 169 10.78 39.58 4.52
N GLY A 170 12.10 39.44 4.30
CA GLY A 170 13.12 40.27 4.91
C GLY A 170 13.78 39.69 6.17
N SER A 171 13.49 38.43 6.54
CA SER A 171 14.21 37.76 7.63
C SER A 171 15.68 37.52 7.25
N LYS A 172 16.60 38.21 7.94
CA LYS A 172 18.06 38.09 7.72
C LYS A 172 18.75 37.20 8.77
N SER A 173 18.06 36.16 9.24
CA SER A 173 18.60 35.26 10.28
C SER A 173 19.69 34.33 9.72
N PRO A 174 20.94 34.41 10.22
CA PRO A 174 22.01 33.48 9.81
C PRO A 174 21.68 32.02 10.12
N LEU A 175 20.90 31.78 11.18
CA LEU A 175 20.42 30.45 11.54
C LEU A 175 19.47 29.87 10.49
N THR A 176 18.62 30.71 9.89
CA THR A 176 17.68 30.29 8.83
C THR A 176 18.46 29.82 7.59
N ALA A 177 19.51 30.55 7.19
CA ALA A 177 20.37 30.14 6.09
C ALA A 177 21.07 28.79 6.37
N ARG A 178 21.59 28.59 7.59
CA ARG A 178 22.20 27.31 8.00
C ARG A 178 21.21 26.15 7.97
N ARG A 179 19.97 26.36 8.42
CA ARG A 179 18.91 25.34 8.40
C ARG A 179 18.51 24.96 6.97
N ILE A 180 18.35 25.93 6.07
CA ILE A 180 18.11 25.64 4.65
C ILE A 180 19.25 24.80 4.08
N ALA A 181 20.51 25.19 4.31
CA ALA A 181 21.67 24.44 3.81
C ALA A 181 21.73 23.01 4.38
N ALA A 182 21.43 22.82 5.66
CA ALA A 182 21.35 21.49 6.26
C ALA A 182 20.27 20.63 5.61
N ILE A 183 19.07 21.18 5.37
CA ILE A 183 18.00 20.48 4.66
C ILE A 183 18.42 20.14 3.22
N GLN A 184 19.09 21.05 2.51
CA GLN A 184 19.59 20.77 1.15
C GLN A 184 20.63 19.63 1.15
N ASN A 185 21.50 19.57 2.15
CA ASN A 185 22.47 18.48 2.27
C ASN A 185 21.83 17.11 2.53
N ILE A 186 20.61 17.05 3.09
CA ILE A 186 19.86 15.79 3.23
C ILE A 186 19.42 15.30 1.84
N TYR A 187 18.89 16.18 0.98
CA TYR A 187 18.44 15.80 -0.36
C TYR A 187 19.57 15.60 -1.37
N THR A 188 20.63 16.38 -1.25
CA THR A 188 21.77 16.35 -2.18
C THR A 188 23.04 16.38 -1.33
N PRO A 189 23.43 15.22 -0.76
CA PRO A 189 24.65 15.15 0.02
C PRO A 189 25.84 15.54 -0.86
N PRO A 190 26.75 16.42 -0.39
CA PRO A 190 27.93 16.76 -1.14
C PRO A 190 28.75 15.49 -1.39
N ALA A 191 29.25 15.32 -2.62
CA ALA A 191 30.06 14.18 -2.98
C ALA A 191 31.22 14.02 -1.97
N ARG A 192 31.22 12.92 -1.21
CA ARG A 192 32.29 12.64 -0.25
C ARG A 192 33.61 12.59 -1.00
N LYS A 193 34.55 13.48 -0.69
CA LYS A 193 35.93 13.36 -1.16
C LYS A 193 36.49 12.07 -0.59
N ARG A 194 36.63 11.05 -1.44
CA ARG A 194 37.08 9.68 -1.14
C ARG A 194 38.47 9.57 -0.47
N GLY A 195 39.12 10.70 -0.15
CA GLY A 195 40.46 10.77 0.47
C GLY A 195 40.49 11.12 1.96
N ALA A 196 39.38 11.57 2.57
CA ALA A 196 39.40 11.97 3.99
C ALA A 196 39.09 10.81 4.97
N GLU A 197 38.25 9.86 4.59
CA GLU A 197 37.94 8.67 5.41
C GLU A 197 39.12 7.66 5.47
N ALA A 198 39.90 7.55 4.39
CA ALA A 198 41.08 6.67 4.36
C ALA A 198 42.24 7.19 5.23
N ALA A 199 42.32 8.50 5.48
CA ALA A 199 43.32 9.11 6.37
C ALA A 199 42.91 9.04 7.85
N ALA A 200 41.61 9.01 8.15
CA ALA A 200 41.12 8.79 9.51
C ALA A 200 41.19 7.30 9.92
N ALA A 201 40.95 6.37 8.98
CA ALA A 201 41.06 4.94 9.21
C ALA A 201 42.51 4.44 9.36
N SER A 202 43.50 5.14 8.79
CA SER A 202 44.92 4.79 8.94
C SER A 202 45.59 5.41 10.17
N GLY A 203 44.96 6.42 10.79
CA GLY A 203 45.45 7.05 12.04
C GLY A 203 44.91 6.40 13.32
N ALA A 204 43.87 5.56 13.24
CA ALA A 204 43.17 5.01 14.40
C ALA A 204 43.55 3.55 14.76
N SER A 205 44.47 2.90 14.04
CA SER A 205 44.90 1.53 14.36
C SER A 205 46.10 1.44 15.32
N GLY A 206 46.59 2.57 15.86
CA GLY A 206 47.83 2.62 16.64
C GLY A 206 47.72 2.88 18.14
N ALA A 207 46.56 3.26 18.69
CA ALA A 207 46.50 3.64 20.11
C ALA A 207 45.11 3.44 20.73
N ALA A 208 44.88 2.25 21.28
CA ALA A 208 44.15 2.03 22.54
C ALA A 208 43.96 0.53 22.79
N ALA A 209 44.99 -0.12 23.32
CA ALA A 209 44.84 -1.35 24.08
C ALA A 209 44.87 -1.00 25.58
N ALA A 210 43.99 -1.68 26.33
CA ALA A 210 43.86 -1.75 27.79
C ALA A 210 43.03 -0.65 28.50
N ARG A 211 41.77 -1.00 28.83
CA ARG A 211 41.30 -1.40 30.19
C ARG A 211 39.75 -1.53 30.19
N GLY A 212 39.23 -2.75 30.40
CA GLY A 212 38.39 -3.11 31.58
C GLY A 212 36.89 -2.90 31.28
N ALA A 213 36.16 -3.91 30.81
CA ALA A 213 35.39 -4.90 31.58
C ALA A 213 34.04 -4.37 32.13
N ASP A 214 33.05 -5.27 32.12
CA ASP A 214 31.63 -5.17 32.55
C ASP A 214 30.68 -4.59 31.47
N GLU A 215 29.60 -5.23 31.00
CA GLU A 215 28.98 -6.51 31.29
C GLU A 215 27.90 -6.79 30.21
N TRP A 216 27.65 -8.09 29.95
CA TRP A 216 26.48 -8.70 29.28
C TRP A 216 26.46 -8.89 27.74
N ALA A 217 26.79 -10.11 27.34
CA ALA A 217 26.36 -10.80 26.12
C ALA A 217 26.12 -12.30 26.45
N PRO A 218 25.59 -13.14 25.53
CA PRO A 218 24.20 -13.31 25.13
C PRO A 218 23.68 -14.74 25.43
N ALA A 219 22.40 -15.03 25.15
CA ALA A 219 21.94 -16.41 24.97
C ALA A 219 21.06 -16.56 23.72
N SER A 220 21.54 -17.45 22.86
CA SER A 220 21.08 -17.82 21.54
C SER A 220 19.79 -18.66 21.60
N GLY A 221 18.83 -18.35 20.72
CA GLY A 221 17.76 -19.26 20.33
C GLY A 221 17.85 -19.53 18.84
N THR A 222 18.34 -20.70 18.48
CA THR A 222 18.36 -21.24 17.11
C THR A 222 16.95 -21.70 16.72
N THR A 223 16.41 -21.17 15.62
CA THR A 223 15.52 -21.94 14.74
C THR A 223 15.82 -21.62 13.28
N SER A 224 16.05 -22.69 12.54
CA SER A 224 16.38 -22.78 11.13
C SER A 224 15.16 -22.45 10.25
N GLY A 225 15.43 -21.89 9.06
CA GLY A 225 14.58 -22.07 7.88
C GLY A 225 13.76 -20.86 7.43
N SER A 226 14.31 -20.08 6.50
CA SER A 226 13.75 -19.85 5.17
C SER A 226 14.32 -18.55 4.60
N SER A 227 15.27 -18.69 3.68
CA SER A 227 15.78 -17.62 2.85
C SER A 227 14.68 -17.13 1.89
N ALA A 228 13.89 -16.17 2.36
CA ALA A 228 13.18 -15.26 1.47
C ALA A 228 14.12 -14.09 1.18
N THR A 229 14.66 -14.08 -0.04
CA THR A 229 15.41 -12.94 -0.58
C THR A 229 14.47 -11.75 -0.74
N SER A 230 14.22 -11.04 0.37
CA SER A 230 13.57 -9.74 0.35
C SER A 230 14.64 -8.74 -0.09
N THR A 231 14.73 -8.50 -1.39
CA THR A 231 15.57 -7.42 -1.93
C THR A 231 14.89 -6.09 -1.61
N VAL A 232 14.95 -5.69 -0.34
CA VAL A 232 14.64 -4.33 0.07
C VAL A 232 15.75 -3.45 -0.52
N PRO A 233 15.43 -2.42 -1.33
CA PRO A 233 16.43 -1.48 -1.81
C PRO A 233 17.18 -0.85 -0.63
N SER A 234 18.45 -0.50 -0.83
CA SER A 234 19.26 0.14 0.21
C SER A 234 18.61 1.48 0.61
N PRO A 235 18.66 1.92 1.89
CA PRO A 235 18.10 3.20 2.33
C PRO A 235 18.60 4.42 1.55
N ASP A 236 19.75 4.29 0.88
CA ASP A 236 20.37 5.31 0.04
C ASP A 236 19.67 5.50 -1.33
N ASP A 237 18.82 4.56 -1.77
CA ASP A 237 18.09 4.62 -3.04
C ASP A 237 16.69 5.26 -2.92
N TYR A 238 16.23 5.56 -1.68
CA TYR A 238 14.89 6.06 -1.42
C TYR A 238 14.88 7.58 -1.23
N SER A 239 14.71 8.33 -2.33
CA SER A 239 14.16 9.68 -2.26
C SER A 239 12.76 9.66 -2.91
N PRO A 240 11.69 9.46 -2.13
CA PRO A 240 10.31 9.33 -2.63
C PRO A 240 9.82 10.58 -3.38
N PHE A 241 10.52 11.70 -3.21
CA PHE A 241 10.23 12.96 -3.88
C PHE A 241 11.39 13.45 -4.77
N GLY A 242 12.41 12.62 -5.01
CA GLY A 242 13.66 12.97 -5.70
C GLY A 242 13.49 13.12 -7.21
N GLY A 243 13.15 14.33 -7.67
CA GLY A 243 13.20 14.73 -9.09
C GLY A 243 12.23 13.98 -10.02
N PRO A 244 12.12 14.38 -11.30
CA PRO A 244 11.16 13.82 -12.26
C PRO A 244 11.35 12.32 -12.60
N SER A 245 12.34 11.66 -12.01
CA SER A 245 12.82 10.34 -12.42
C SER A 245 12.76 9.26 -11.33
N SER A 246 12.39 9.60 -10.09
CA SER A 246 12.36 8.60 -9.00
C SER A 246 11.09 7.72 -9.09
N PRO A 247 11.24 6.39 -8.96
CA PRO A 247 10.14 5.46 -9.07
C PRO A 247 9.12 5.60 -7.93
N LEU A 248 7.82 5.73 -8.26
CA LEU A 248 6.75 5.52 -7.27
C LEU A 248 6.87 4.11 -6.65
N PRO A 249 6.61 3.96 -5.34
CA PRO A 249 6.65 2.67 -4.67
C PRO A 249 5.64 1.71 -5.31
N SER A 250 6.16 0.58 -5.79
CA SER A 250 5.39 -0.45 -6.50
C SER A 250 5.16 -1.69 -5.64
N THR A 251 5.23 -1.56 -4.30
CA THR A 251 4.98 -2.71 -3.42
C THR A 251 3.58 -3.25 -3.72
N PRO A 252 3.44 -4.53 -4.09
CA PRO A 252 2.14 -5.09 -4.40
C PRO A 252 1.26 -4.97 -3.17
N TYR A 253 0.01 -4.54 -3.36
CA TYR A 253 -0.99 -4.65 -2.30
C TYR A 253 -1.10 -6.13 -1.95
N ILE A 254 -1.08 -6.49 -0.67
CA ILE A 254 -1.34 -7.85 -0.20
C ILE A 254 -2.59 -7.73 0.65
N ALA A 255 -3.71 -8.25 0.16
CA ALA A 255 -4.97 -8.18 0.89
C ALA A 255 -4.77 -8.79 2.29
N PRO A 256 -5.17 -8.09 3.37
CA PRO A 256 -5.08 -8.65 4.71
C PRO A 256 -5.92 -9.92 4.77
N SER A 257 -5.32 -11.00 5.25
CA SER A 257 -6.05 -12.22 5.58
C SER A 257 -7.03 -11.85 6.69
N THR A 258 -8.33 -11.82 6.38
CA THR A 258 -9.36 -11.66 7.41
C THR A 258 -9.21 -12.83 8.37
N ARG A 259 -8.70 -12.55 9.58
CA ARG A 259 -8.67 -13.53 10.65
C ARG A 259 -10.12 -13.76 11.10
N PRO A 260 -10.59 -15.01 11.23
CA PRO A 260 -11.95 -15.30 11.66
C PRO A 260 -12.23 -14.80 13.08
#